data_AF-A0A369KEH4-F1
#
_entry.id   AF-A0A369KEH4-F1
#
_cell.length_a   1.000
_cell.length_b   1.000
_cell.length_c   1.000
_cell.angle_alpha   90.00
_cell.angle_beta   90.00
_cell.angle_gamma   90.00
#
_symmetry.space_group_name_H-M   'P 1'
#
loop_
_entity.id
_entity.type
_entity.pdbx_description
1 polymer ?
#
loop_
_entity_poly.entity_id
_entity_poly.type
_entity_poly.pdbx_seq_one_letter_code
_entity_poly.pdbx_strand_id
1 'polypeptide(L)'
;MKIKEITNLTDLVSFKGNSKIERKAMFIGLVSSTILSKELFKKNEDLKEYTDIFRDNNSSSFKDYIFASRTQVIAKVQRFLLETLTDDNFDNIINKHVYYIEKKNIEIKNTKYNENKKVNSEINRKKSLIEEMYKNRLRNQDRNDN
;
A
#
# COMPACT_ATOMS: atom_id res chain seq x y z
N MET A 1 2.60 -1.86 -10.26
CA MET A 1 3.10 -0.48 -10.29
C MET A 1 3.62 -0.11 -8.92
N LYS A 2 4.79 0.53 -8.84
CA LYS A 2 5.41 0.93 -7.58
C LYS A 2 4.78 2.20 -7.02
N ILE A 3 4.83 2.41 -5.71
CA ILE A 3 4.27 3.64 -5.08
C ILE A 3 4.86 4.92 -5.68
N LYS A 4 6.18 4.95 -5.92
CA LYS A 4 6.86 6.11 -6.52
C LYS A 4 6.33 6.45 -7.91
N GLU A 5 6.02 5.44 -8.71
CA GLU A 5 5.44 5.63 -10.05
C GLU A 5 4.03 6.23 -9.93
N ILE A 6 3.24 5.81 -8.93
CA ILE A 6 1.88 6.29 -8.69
C ILE A 6 1.92 7.76 -8.31
N THR A 7 2.81 8.15 -7.39
CA THR A 7 2.99 9.56 -7.00
C THR A 7 3.36 10.44 -8.20
N ASN A 8 4.29 10.00 -9.06
CA ASN A 8 4.65 10.76 -10.26
C ASN A 8 3.46 10.94 -11.23
N LEU A 9 2.62 9.93 -11.38
CA LEU A 9 1.41 10.05 -12.22
C LEU A 9 0.35 10.97 -11.59
N THR A 10 0.27 11.02 -10.25
CA THR A 10 -0.60 11.96 -9.55
C THR A 10 -0.23 13.41 -9.86
N ASP A 11 1.07 13.73 -9.90
CA ASP A 11 1.56 15.06 -10.26
C ASP A 11 1.14 15.43 -11.69
N LEU A 12 1.21 14.47 -12.62
CA LEU A 12 0.78 14.64 -14.01
C LEU A 12 -0.74 14.88 -14.13
N VAL A 13 -1.56 14.14 -13.37
CA VAL A 13 -3.02 14.33 -13.32
C VAL A 13 -3.40 15.70 -12.72
N SER A 14 -2.58 16.20 -11.80
CA SER A 14 -2.79 17.48 -11.12
C SER A 14 -2.30 18.69 -11.94
N PHE A 15 -1.50 18.44 -12.99
CA PHE A 15 -0.97 19.48 -13.86
C PHE A 15 -2.08 20.17 -14.66
N LYS A 16 -2.27 21.47 -14.39
CA LYS A 16 -3.33 22.30 -14.99
C LYS A 16 -3.12 22.65 -16.48
N GLY A 17 -1.97 22.30 -17.06
CA GLY A 17 -1.72 22.50 -18.49
C GLY A 17 -2.49 21.54 -19.40
N ASN A 18 -2.97 20.42 -18.87
CA ASN A 18 -3.83 19.47 -19.59
C ASN A 18 -5.30 19.92 -19.53
N SER A 19 -6.08 19.59 -20.57
CA SER A 19 -7.53 19.81 -20.54
C SER A 19 -8.19 19.00 -19.43
N LYS A 20 -9.37 19.45 -18.97
CA LYS A 20 -10.13 18.74 -17.92
C LYS A 20 -10.46 17.30 -18.33
N ILE A 21 -10.80 17.07 -19.60
CA ILE A 21 -11.14 15.75 -20.13
C ILE A 21 -9.91 14.83 -20.08
N GLU A 22 -8.74 15.32 -20.50
CA GLU A 22 -7.49 14.55 -20.44
C GLU A 22 -7.13 14.21 -19.00
N ARG A 23 -7.19 15.17 -18.08
CA ARG A 23 -6.92 14.93 -16.66
C ARG A 23 -7.84 13.85 -16.09
N LYS A 24 -9.15 13.89 -16.40
CA LYS A 24 -10.12 12.86 -15.98
C LYS A 24 -9.78 11.48 -16.54
N ALA A 25 -9.46 11.39 -17.83
CA ALA A 25 -9.06 10.13 -18.45
C ALA A 25 -7.77 9.55 -17.83
N MET A 26 -6.76 10.41 -17.61
CA MET A 26 -5.51 10.03 -16.92
C MET A 26 -5.80 9.55 -15.49
N PHE A 27 -6.69 10.23 -14.76
CA PHE A 27 -7.06 9.83 -13.41
C PHE A 27 -7.72 8.45 -13.35
N ILE A 28 -8.63 8.14 -14.29
CA ILE A 28 -9.24 6.80 -14.39
C ILE A 28 -8.16 5.72 -14.64
N GLY A 29 -7.19 6.02 -15.52
CA GLY A 29 -6.03 5.14 -15.75
C GLY A 29 -5.16 4.96 -14.52
N LEU A 30 -4.93 6.03 -13.75
CA LEU A 30 -4.17 6.04 -12.51
C LEU A 30 -4.86 5.19 -11.42
N VAL A 31 -6.17 5.35 -11.24
CA VAL A 31 -6.96 4.54 -10.30
C VAL A 31 -6.87 3.06 -10.66
N SER A 32 -6.95 2.73 -11.94
CA SER A 32 -6.84 1.34 -12.42
C SER A 32 -5.47 0.74 -12.11
N SER A 33 -4.40 1.50 -12.39
CA SER A 33 -3.03 1.09 -12.11
C SER A 33 -2.75 0.94 -10.62
N THR A 34 -3.39 1.78 -9.81
CA THR A 34 -3.36 1.73 -8.34
C THR A 34 -4.01 0.45 -7.82
N ILE A 35 -5.21 0.10 -8.29
CA ILE A 35 -5.91 -1.14 -7.90
C ILE A 35 -5.07 -2.39 -8.22
N LEU A 36 -4.32 -2.36 -9.33
CA LEU A 36 -3.42 -3.45 -9.74
C LEU A 36 -2.12 -3.53 -8.93
N SER A 37 -1.82 -2.55 -8.08
CA SER A 37 -0.58 -2.54 -7.30
C SER A 37 -0.59 -3.59 -6.20
N LYS A 38 0.22 -4.65 -6.36
CA LYS A 38 0.54 -5.62 -5.31
C LYS A 38 1.46 -5.06 -4.21
N GLU A 39 1.99 -3.86 -4.40
CA GLU A 39 2.73 -3.15 -3.35
C GLU A 39 1.75 -2.52 -2.36
N LEU A 40 0.70 -1.87 -2.88
CA LEU A 40 -0.34 -1.21 -2.08
C LEU A 40 -1.37 -2.19 -1.52
N PHE A 41 -1.79 -3.17 -2.32
CA PHE A 41 -2.86 -4.10 -1.95
C PHE A 41 -2.36 -5.52 -2.08
N LYS A 42 -2.12 -6.20 -0.96
CA LYS A 42 -1.62 -7.59 -0.98
C LYS A 42 -2.75 -8.54 -1.36
N LYS A 43 -3.94 -8.31 -0.81
CA LYS A 43 -5.15 -9.06 -1.07
C LYS A 43 -6.19 -8.19 -1.77
N ASN A 44 -7.19 -8.83 -2.36
CA ASN A 44 -8.28 -8.10 -2.99
C ASN A 44 -9.20 -7.46 -1.93
N GLU A 45 -9.31 -8.06 -0.73
CA GLU A 45 -10.12 -7.46 0.36
C GLU A 45 -9.56 -6.11 0.82
N ASP A 46 -8.24 -5.90 0.74
CA ASP A 46 -7.57 -4.64 1.08
C ASP A 46 -8.06 -3.47 0.20
N LEU A 47 -8.63 -3.76 -0.98
CA LEU A 47 -9.17 -2.74 -1.88
C LEU A 47 -10.46 -2.11 -1.34
N LYS A 48 -11.14 -2.74 -0.37
CA LYS A 48 -12.40 -2.22 0.17
C LYS A 48 -12.23 -0.83 0.77
N GLU A 49 -11.22 -0.65 1.62
CA GLU A 49 -10.87 0.65 2.22
C GLU A 49 -10.58 1.70 1.14
N TYR A 50 -9.86 1.31 0.07
CA TYR A 50 -9.54 2.20 -1.02
C TYR A 50 -10.76 2.59 -1.86
N THR A 51 -11.64 1.65 -2.19
CA THR A 51 -12.81 1.95 -3.03
C THR A 51 -13.82 2.85 -2.34
N ASP A 52 -13.85 2.82 -1.01
CA ASP A 52 -14.78 3.64 -0.22
C ASP A 52 -14.40 5.12 -0.26
N ILE A 53 -13.15 5.51 -0.58
CA ILE A 53 -12.77 6.93 -0.70
C ILE A 53 -13.49 7.65 -1.84
N PHE A 54 -13.89 6.91 -2.88
CA PHE A 54 -14.58 7.47 -4.04
C PHE A 54 -16.06 7.72 -3.78
N ARG A 55 -16.57 7.21 -2.66
CA ARG A 55 -17.99 7.21 -2.36
C ARG A 55 -18.23 8.15 -1.18
N ASP A 56 -19.33 8.88 -1.25
CA ASP A 56 -19.73 9.72 -0.12
C ASP A 56 -20.23 8.84 1.03
N ASN A 57 -20.15 9.37 2.26
CA ASN A 57 -20.54 8.67 3.49
C ASN A 57 -21.99 8.13 3.49
N ASN A 58 -22.83 8.58 2.56
CA ASN A 58 -24.22 8.16 2.41
C ASN A 58 -24.41 7.00 1.42
N SER A 59 -23.34 6.51 0.79
CA SER A 59 -23.38 5.43 -0.20
C SER A 59 -22.90 4.11 0.42
N SER A 60 -23.73 3.07 0.39
CA SER A 60 -23.41 1.76 0.96
C SER A 60 -22.21 1.10 0.25
N SER A 61 -21.11 0.76 0.94
CA SER A 61 -19.88 0.13 0.41
C SER A 61 -20.14 -0.97 -0.64
N PHE A 62 -19.17 -1.22 -1.53
CA PHE A 62 -19.35 -2.28 -2.52
C PHE A 62 -19.57 -3.63 -1.84
N LYS A 63 -20.47 -4.44 -2.41
CA LYS A 63 -20.76 -5.79 -1.90
C LYS A 63 -19.50 -6.64 -1.96
N ASP A 64 -19.33 -7.55 -1.00
CA ASP A 64 -18.08 -8.30 -0.83
C ASP A 64 -17.66 -9.12 -2.07
N TYR A 65 -18.63 -9.64 -2.83
CA TYR A 65 -18.36 -10.38 -4.07
C TYR A 65 -17.64 -9.55 -5.15
N ILE A 66 -17.68 -8.21 -5.06
CA ILE A 66 -16.97 -7.32 -5.98
C ILE A 66 -15.46 -7.48 -5.83
N PHE A 67 -15.00 -7.80 -4.62
CA PHE A 67 -13.59 -7.98 -4.28
C PHE A 67 -13.09 -9.40 -4.57
N ALA A 68 -13.88 -10.25 -5.23
CA ALA A 68 -13.43 -11.58 -5.66
C ALA A 68 -12.23 -11.51 -6.62
N SER A 69 -12.16 -10.48 -7.47
CA SER A 69 -11.03 -10.27 -8.38
C SER A 69 -10.71 -8.79 -8.61
N ARG A 70 -9.42 -8.48 -8.84
CA ARG A 70 -8.99 -7.10 -9.15
C ARG A 70 -9.68 -6.54 -10.39
N THR A 71 -9.86 -7.34 -11.43
CA THR A 71 -10.53 -6.91 -12.68
C THR A 71 -11.99 -6.51 -12.43
N GLN A 72 -12.69 -7.24 -11.58
CA GLN A 72 -14.07 -6.92 -11.19
C GLN A 72 -14.13 -5.63 -10.38
N VAL A 73 -13.19 -5.40 -9.46
CA VAL A 73 -13.06 -4.13 -8.74
C VAL A 73 -12.81 -2.98 -9.72
N ILE A 74 -11.87 -3.12 -10.66
CA ILE A 74 -11.57 -2.09 -11.67
C ILE A 74 -12.81 -1.75 -12.48
N ALA A 75 -13.48 -2.76 -13.06
CA ALA A 75 -14.67 -2.52 -13.88
C ALA A 75 -15.76 -1.75 -13.12
N LYS A 76 -15.93 -2.05 -11.83
CA LYS A 76 -16.94 -1.40 -10.98
C LYS A 76 -16.55 0.02 -10.58
N VAL A 77 -15.29 0.22 -10.19
CA VAL A 77 -14.77 1.54 -9.82
C VAL A 77 -14.70 2.47 -11.03
N GLN A 78 -14.25 1.99 -12.19
CA GLN A 78 -14.22 2.78 -13.42
C GLN A 78 -15.61 3.22 -13.83
N ARG A 79 -16.59 2.31 -13.84
CA ARG A 79 -17.97 2.66 -14.16
C ARG A 79 -18.53 3.70 -13.19
N PHE A 80 -18.29 3.52 -11.89
CA PHE A 80 -18.68 4.49 -10.88
C PHE A 80 -18.06 5.86 -11.15
N LEU A 81 -16.75 5.94 -11.37
CA LEU A 81 -16.07 7.19 -11.67
C LEU A 81 -16.60 7.84 -12.96
N LEU A 82 -16.87 7.08 -14.01
CA LEU A 82 -17.45 7.62 -15.24
C LEU A 82 -18.84 8.25 -15.01
N GLU A 83 -19.63 7.67 -14.10
CA GLU A 83 -20.98 8.13 -13.77
C GLU A 83 -20.98 9.30 -12.77
N THR A 84 -19.98 9.41 -11.90
CA THR A 84 -19.98 10.38 -10.78
C THR A 84 -18.95 11.49 -10.88
N LEU A 85 -17.93 11.38 -11.73
CA LEU A 85 -16.82 12.34 -11.79
C LEU A 85 -17.22 13.60 -12.58
N THR A 86 -17.64 14.63 -11.86
CA THR A 86 -17.98 15.94 -12.41
C THR A 86 -16.77 16.88 -12.38
N ASP A 87 -16.85 18.02 -13.04
CA ASP A 87 -15.79 19.04 -12.93
C ASP A 87 -15.66 19.56 -11.50
N ASP A 88 -16.78 19.70 -10.79
CA ASP A 88 -16.85 20.30 -9.47
C ASP A 88 -16.25 19.41 -8.38
N ASN A 89 -16.34 18.09 -8.53
CA ASN A 89 -15.82 17.13 -7.54
C ASN A 89 -14.45 16.55 -7.89
N PHE A 90 -13.93 16.83 -9.09
CA PHE A 90 -12.73 16.18 -9.62
C PHE A 90 -11.50 16.39 -8.73
N ASP A 91 -11.20 17.64 -8.38
CA ASP A 91 -10.03 17.96 -7.57
C ASP A 91 -10.16 17.38 -6.14
N ASN A 92 -11.37 17.35 -5.59
CA ASN A 92 -11.63 16.70 -4.29
C ASN A 92 -11.35 15.19 -4.34
N ILE A 93 -11.82 14.51 -5.38
CA ILE A 93 -11.59 13.07 -5.55
C ILE A 93 -10.11 12.76 -5.76
N ILE A 94 -9.38 13.58 -6.52
CA ILE A 94 -7.93 13.46 -6.65
C ILE A 94 -7.27 13.61 -5.27
N ASN A 95 -7.62 14.64 -4.51
CA ASN A 95 -7.03 14.87 -3.18
C ASN A 95 -7.27 13.69 -2.22
N LYS A 96 -8.48 13.10 -2.23
CA LYS A 96 -8.78 11.88 -1.46
C LYS A 96 -7.88 10.72 -1.89
N HIS A 97 -7.69 10.54 -3.20
CA HIS A 97 -6.78 9.53 -3.74
C HIS A 97 -5.32 9.77 -3.27
N VAL A 98 -4.79 11.00 -3.42
CA VAL A 98 -3.43 11.35 -2.99
C VAL A 98 -3.24 11.04 -1.51
N TYR A 99 -4.15 11.55 -0.67
CA TYR A 99 -4.11 11.35 0.77
C TYR A 99 -4.09 9.86 1.14
N TYR A 100 -4.91 9.03 0.47
CA TYR A 100 -4.92 7.59 0.70
C TYR A 100 -3.56 6.96 0.37
N ILE A 101 -2.96 7.32 -0.76
CA ILE A 101 -1.66 6.77 -1.19
C ILE A 101 -0.55 7.18 -0.22
N GLU A 102 -0.53 8.42 0.24
CA GLU A 102 0.43 8.89 1.24
C GLU A 102 0.28 8.15 2.57
N LYS A 103 -0.96 8.03 3.06
CA LYS A 103 -1.28 7.24 4.27
C LYS A 103 -0.78 5.81 4.15
N LYS A 104 -1.10 5.10 3.05
CA LYS A 104 -0.62 3.73 2.84
C LYS A 104 0.89 3.61 2.70
N ASN A 105 1.55 4.59 2.08
CA ASN A 105 3.01 4.59 2.00
C ASN A 105 3.66 4.67 3.39
N ILE A 106 3.10 5.50 4.29
CA ILE A 106 3.56 5.60 5.68
C ILE A 106 3.34 4.27 6.41
N GLU A 107 2.15 3.66 6.30
CA GLU A 107 1.85 2.36 6.92
C GLU A 107 2.81 1.25 6.46
N ILE A 108 3.10 1.18 5.16
CA ILE A 108 4.02 0.19 4.58
C ILE A 108 5.45 0.42 5.09
N LYS A 109 5.91 1.67 5.17
CA LYS A 109 7.24 2.00 5.71
C LYS A 109 7.36 1.61 7.19
N ASN A 110 6.33 1.90 7.99
CA ASN A 110 6.30 1.55 9.41
C ASN A 110 6.30 0.02 9.62
N THR A 111 5.57 -0.72 8.80
CA THR A 111 5.55 -2.18 8.83
C THR A 111 6.94 -2.76 8.55
N LYS A 112 7.59 -2.31 7.46
CA LYS A 112 8.96 -2.74 7.11
C LYS A 112 9.98 -2.39 8.20
N TYR A 113 9.87 -1.21 8.81
CA TYR A 113 10.75 -0.82 9.92
C TYR A 113 10.62 -1.77 11.12
N ASN A 114 9.38 -2.08 11.51
CA ASN A 114 9.10 -2.98 12.63
C ASN A 114 9.57 -4.42 12.37
N GLU A 115 9.40 -4.91 11.14
CA GLU A 115 9.91 -6.23 10.71
C GLU A 115 11.44 -6.28 10.83
N ASN A 116 12.15 -5.28 10.31
CA ASN A 116 13.60 -5.21 10.41
C ASN A 116 14.10 -5.15 11.86
N LYS A 117 13.41 -4.39 12.73
CA LYS A 117 13.73 -4.32 14.15
C LYS A 117 13.59 -5.69 14.83
N LYS A 118 12.51 -6.43 14.53
CA LYS A 118 12.30 -7.79 15.05
C LYS A 118 13.42 -8.74 14.59
N VAL A 119 13.73 -8.76 13.30
CA VAL A 119 14.80 -9.62 12.74
C VAL A 119 16.14 -9.32 13.39
N ASN A 120 16.51 -8.05 13.54
CA ASN A 120 17.76 -7.66 14.20
C ASN A 120 17.81 -8.10 15.67
N SER A 121 16.69 -7.98 16.39
CA SER A 121 16.61 -8.45 17.78
C SER A 121 16.81 -9.96 17.90
N GLU A 122 16.27 -10.74 16.95
CA GLU A 122 16.43 -12.19 16.93
C GLU A 122 17.86 -12.60 16.57
N ILE A 123 18.49 -11.93 15.61
CA ILE A 123 19.90 -12.14 15.25
C ILE A 123 20.80 -11.87 16.46
N ASN A 124 20.59 -10.76 17.16
CA ASN A 124 21.39 -10.42 18.34
C ASN A 124 21.22 -11.45 19.46
N ARG A 125 20.00 -11.94 19.69
CA ARG A 125 19.73 -13.02 20.64
C ARG A 125 20.46 -14.31 20.26
N LYS A 126 20.43 -14.71 18.99
CA LYS A 126 21.14 -15.91 18.50
C LYS A 126 22.65 -15.77 18.65
N LYS A 127 23.23 -14.62 18.33
CA LYS A 127 24.66 -14.36 18.53
C LYS A 127 25.07 -14.50 20.00
N SER A 128 24.29 -13.91 20.92
CA SER A 128 24.57 -14.01 22.36
C SER A 128 24.52 -15.45 22.87
N LEU A 129 23.55 -16.26 22.41
CA LEU A 129 23.46 -17.68 22.79
C LEU A 129 24.65 -18.48 22.26
N ILE A 130 25.07 -18.23 21.02
CA ILE A 130 26.23 -18.88 20.42
C ILE A 130 27.50 -18.54 21.22
N GLU A 131 27.72 -17.27 21.55
CA GLU A 131 28.86 -16.83 22.37
C GLU A 131 28.88 -17.52 23.74
N GLU A 132 27.72 -17.65 24.38
CA GLU A 132 27.59 -18.34 25.67
C GLU A 132 27.94 -19.83 25.54
N MET A 133 27.46 -20.50 24.48
CA MET A 133 27.79 -21.90 24.20
C MET A 133 29.30 -22.10 23.97
N TYR A 134 29.96 -21.21 23.23
CA TYR A 134 31.41 -21.27 23.03
C TYR A 134 32.18 -21.09 24.34
N LYS A 135 31.81 -20.10 25.16
CA LYS A 135 32.42 -19.86 26.47
C LYS A 135 32.26 -21.05 27.43
N ASN A 136 31.12 -21.73 27.38
CA ASN A 136 30.88 -22.91 28.21
C ASN A 136 31.68 -24.12 27.73
N ARG A 137 31.87 -24.28 26.41
CA ARG A 137 32.71 -25.35 25.85
C ARG A 137 34.18 -25.20 26.27
N LEU A 138 34.74 -23.99 26.17
CA LEU A 138 36.12 -23.70 26.58
C LEU A 138 36.33 -24.00 28.07
N ARG A 139 35.42 -23.53 28.94
CA ARG A 139 35.47 -23.80 30.39
C ARG A 139 35.45 -25.28 30.76
N ASN A 140 34.81 -26.11 29.93
CA ASN A 140 34.74 -27.55 30.16
C ASN A 140 35.99 -28.29 29.65
N GLN A 141 36.77 -27.71 28.73
CA GLN A 141 38.06 -28.26 28.31
C GLN A 141 39.13 -28.01 29.38
N ASP A 142 39.20 -26.78 29.92
CA ASP A 142 40.15 -26.41 30.98
C ASP A 142 40.00 -27.22 32.29
N ARG A 143 38.84 -27.85 32.49
CA ARG A 143 38.53 -28.69 33.67
C ARG A 143 38.94 -30.16 33.51
N ASN A 144 39.15 -30.63 32.28
CA ASN A 144 39.53 -32.01 32.00
C ASN A 144 41.05 -32.20 31.85
N ASP A 145 41.81 -31.10 31.76
CA ASP A 145 43.27 -31.09 31.60
C ASP A 145 44.03 -30.88 32.94
N ASN A 146 43.32 -30.85 34.08
CA ASN A 146 43.86 -30.83 35.45
C ASN A 146 43.50 -32.13 36.19
#